data_AF-A0AAN3M4P3-F1
#
_entry.id   AF-A0AAN3M4P3-F1
#
_cell.length_a   1.000
_cell.length_b   1.000
_cell.length_c   1.000
_cell.angle_alpha   90.00
_cell.angle_beta   90.00
_cell.angle_gamma   90.00
#
_symmetry.space_group_name_H-M   'P 1'
#
loop_
_entity.id
_entity.type
_entity.pdbx_description
1 polymer ?
#
loop_
_entity_poly.entity_id
_entity_poly.type
_entity_poly.pdbx_seq_one_letter_code
_entity_poly.pdbx_strand_id
1 'polypeptide(L)'
;MKTFLIFDINHQQNTKRSDQIETIKTIMQTTRPRITWKVLPMAQVAIFKEIFDQVRKDLNCELFYSELKRHNVSHYIYYLATDNIHIVLENDNTVLIKGLKKVVNVKFSRNTHLIETSFDRLKSREITFQQYRENLAKAGVFRWVTNIHEHKRYYYTFDNSLLFTESIQNTTQIFPR
;
A
#
# COMPACT_ATOMS: atom_id res chain seq x y z
N MET A 1 2.84 7.45 -25.72
CA MET A 1 3.29 8.25 -24.56
C MET A 1 2.18 8.19 -23.51
N LYS A 2 2.42 7.55 -22.36
CA LYS A 2 1.42 7.41 -21.28
C LYS A 2 1.52 8.62 -20.34
N THR A 3 0.50 9.46 -20.35
CA THR A 3 0.37 10.64 -19.47
C THR A 3 0.07 10.16 -18.05
N PHE A 4 1.03 10.32 -17.14
CA PHE A 4 0.80 10.16 -15.71
C PHE A 4 0.04 11.39 -15.21
N LEU A 5 -1.16 11.20 -14.66
CA LEU A 5 -1.92 12.27 -14.02
C LEU A 5 -1.22 12.67 -12.71
N ILE A 6 -0.47 13.76 -12.78
CA ILE A 6 0.04 14.51 -11.63
C ILE A 6 -1.13 15.37 -11.12
N PHE A 7 -1.58 15.17 -9.89
CA PHE A 7 -2.50 16.09 -9.23
C PHE A 7 -1.70 16.94 -8.24
N ASP A 8 -1.50 18.21 -8.62
CA ASP A 8 -1.04 19.29 -7.75
C ASP A 8 -2.08 19.56 -6.66
N ILE A 9 -1.67 19.53 -5.39
CA ILE A 9 -2.45 20.05 -4.28
C ILE A 9 -1.62 21.16 -3.62
N ASN A 10 -1.72 22.35 -4.18
CA ASN A 10 -1.15 23.58 -3.64
C ASN A 10 -2.29 24.54 -3.25
N HIS A 11 -3.06 24.21 -2.22
CA HIS A 11 -3.73 25.24 -1.40
C HIS A 11 -4.39 24.61 -0.17
N GLN A 12 -3.85 24.90 1.01
CA GLN A 12 -4.53 25.67 2.07
C GLN A 12 -3.77 25.48 3.37
N GLN A 13 -3.01 26.52 3.72
CA GLN A 13 -2.55 26.70 5.08
C GLN A 13 -3.75 27.02 5.97
N ASN A 14 -3.73 26.42 7.16
CA ASN A 14 -4.40 26.87 8.37
C ASN A 14 -5.93 26.66 8.47
N THR A 15 -6.35 25.42 8.78
CA THR A 15 -7.69 25.13 9.32
C THR A 15 -7.62 24.08 10.43
N LYS A 16 -8.54 24.16 11.40
CA LYS A 16 -8.58 23.34 12.62
C LYS A 16 -8.69 21.85 12.28
N ARG A 17 -8.21 20.98 13.18
CA ARG A 17 -8.08 19.53 12.99
C ARG A 17 -9.39 18.81 12.59
N SER A 18 -10.55 19.36 12.97
CA SER A 18 -11.88 18.89 12.54
C SER A 18 -12.13 19.16 11.06
N ASP A 19 -11.76 20.36 10.62
CA ASP A 19 -12.05 20.87 9.29
C ASP A 19 -11.17 20.17 8.25
N GLN A 20 -9.94 19.77 8.63
CA GLN A 20 -9.08 18.94 7.78
C GLN A 20 -9.64 17.53 7.57
N ILE A 21 -10.25 16.91 8.59
CA ILE A 21 -10.87 15.58 8.46
C ILE A 21 -12.11 15.66 7.57
N GLU A 22 -12.93 16.70 7.73
CA GLU A 22 -14.09 16.96 6.87
C GLU A 22 -13.64 17.22 5.42
N THR A 23 -12.60 18.04 5.25
CA THR A 23 -12.02 18.35 3.93
C THR A 23 -11.44 17.10 3.26
N ILE A 24 -10.75 16.23 4.01
CA ILE A 24 -10.24 14.95 3.49
C ILE A 24 -11.40 14.02 3.11
N LYS A 25 -12.46 13.93 3.92
CA LYS A 25 -13.66 13.14 3.58
C LYS A 25 -14.33 13.67 2.31
N THR A 26 -14.48 14.99 2.19
CA THR A 26 -15.07 15.64 1.01
C THR A 26 -14.20 15.43 -0.22
N ILE A 27 -12.88 15.60 -0.13
CA ILE A 27 -11.95 15.33 -1.24
C ILE A 27 -12.00 13.85 -1.63
N MET A 28 -12.08 12.92 -0.69
CA MET A 28 -12.23 11.49 -1.00
C MET A 28 -13.58 11.16 -1.66
N GLN A 29 -14.62 11.96 -1.42
CA GLN A 29 -15.95 11.80 -2.04
C GLN A 29 -16.04 12.47 -3.42
N THR A 30 -15.39 13.62 -3.61
CA THR A 30 -15.40 14.39 -4.87
C THR A 30 -14.32 13.93 -5.86
N THR A 31 -13.22 13.36 -5.38
CA THR A 31 -12.14 12.79 -6.21
C THR A 31 -12.41 11.32 -6.54
N ARG A 32 -13.66 10.99 -6.90
CA ARG A 32 -13.91 9.74 -7.63
C ARG A 32 -13.44 9.99 -9.06
N PRO A 33 -12.27 9.52 -9.51
CA PRO A 33 -12.08 9.41 -10.94
C PRO A 33 -13.22 8.56 -11.49
N ARG A 34 -13.74 8.97 -12.65
CA ARG A 34 -14.79 8.28 -13.41
C ARG A 34 -14.23 6.97 -13.97
N ILE A 35 -13.77 6.10 -13.08
CA ILE A 35 -13.41 4.71 -13.32
C ILE A 35 -14.73 3.97 -13.19
N THR A 36 -15.16 3.31 -14.26
CA THR A 36 -16.25 2.35 -14.19
C THR A 36 -15.82 1.23 -13.25
N TRP A 37 -16.20 1.33 -11.98
CA TRP A 37 -15.98 0.29 -10.97
C TRP A 37 -16.81 -0.94 -11.35
N LYS A 38 -16.24 -1.85 -12.14
CA LYS A 38 -16.80 -3.18 -12.28
C LYS A 38 -16.70 -3.85 -10.92
N VAL A 39 -17.84 -4.06 -10.28
CA VAL A 39 -17.95 -4.85 -9.04
C VAL A 39 -17.52 -6.28 -9.41
N LEU A 40 -16.29 -6.64 -9.03
CA LEU A 40 -15.81 -8.01 -9.16
C LEU A 40 -16.58 -8.93 -8.17
N PRO A 41 -16.70 -10.23 -8.46
CA PRO A 41 -17.43 -11.16 -7.61
C PRO A 41 -16.88 -11.15 -6.18
N MET A 42 -17.76 -11.21 -5.18
CA MET A 42 -17.41 -11.27 -3.75
C MET A 42 -16.35 -12.34 -3.42
N ALA A 43 -16.31 -13.42 -4.20
CA ALA A 43 -15.30 -14.49 -4.10
C ALA A 43 -13.87 -13.98 -4.32
N GLN A 44 -13.63 -13.07 -5.26
CA GLN A 44 -12.29 -12.58 -5.56
C GLN A 44 -11.75 -11.66 -4.45
N VAL A 45 -12.63 -10.86 -3.84
CA VAL A 45 -12.27 -10.05 -2.66
C VAL A 45 -11.89 -10.95 -1.49
N ALA A 46 -12.64 -12.05 -1.27
CA ALA A 46 -12.36 -13.00 -0.21
C ALA A 46 -11.00 -13.69 -0.39
N ILE A 47 -10.68 -14.15 -1.61
CA ILE A 47 -9.39 -14.78 -1.94
C ILE A 47 -8.23 -13.83 -1.63
N PHE A 48 -8.29 -12.59 -2.14
CA PHE A 48 -7.20 -11.65 -1.86
C PHE A 48 -7.11 -11.29 -0.38
N LYS A 49 -8.24 -11.11 0.31
CA LYS A 49 -8.24 -10.88 1.75
C LYS A 49 -7.52 -12.02 2.49
N GLU A 50 -7.78 -13.27 2.14
CA GLU A 50 -7.11 -14.43 2.72
C GLU A 50 -5.61 -14.44 2.45
N ILE A 51 -5.18 -14.19 1.20
CA ILE A 51 -3.76 -14.06 0.83
C ILE A 51 -3.05 -12.99 1.68
N PHE A 52 -3.68 -11.82 1.84
CA PHE A 52 -3.13 -10.73 2.66
C PHE A 52 -3.14 -11.06 4.15
N ASP A 53 -4.18 -11.71 4.67
CA ASP A 53 -4.24 -12.12 6.07
C ASP A 53 -3.22 -13.21 6.40
N GLN A 54 -2.92 -14.09 5.44
CA GLN A 54 -1.92 -15.14 5.59
C GLN A 54 -0.50 -14.56 5.67
N VAL A 55 -0.10 -13.71 4.72
CA VAL A 55 1.25 -13.12 4.72
C VAL A 55 1.52 -12.26 5.95
N ARG A 56 0.48 -11.63 6.52
CA ARG A 56 0.59 -10.85 7.77
C ARG A 56 0.92 -11.73 8.98
N LYS A 57 0.57 -13.01 8.94
CA LYS A 57 0.80 -13.98 10.02
C LYS A 57 2.12 -14.72 9.86
N ASP A 58 2.37 -15.30 8.69
CA ASP A 58 3.52 -16.17 8.46
C ASP A 58 4.78 -15.43 7.96
N LEU A 59 4.60 -14.23 7.40
CA LEU A 59 5.60 -13.42 6.73
C LEU A 59 6.27 -14.13 5.54
N ASN A 60 5.59 -15.13 4.95
CA ASN A 60 6.05 -15.85 3.77
C ASN A 60 5.86 -14.99 2.51
N CYS A 61 6.83 -14.09 2.29
CA CYS A 61 6.81 -13.15 1.19
C CYS A 61 6.93 -13.85 -0.18
N GLU A 62 7.63 -14.97 -0.26
CA GLU A 62 7.81 -15.73 -1.51
C GLU A 62 6.48 -16.33 -1.99
N LEU A 63 5.76 -17.01 -1.09
CA LEU A 63 4.43 -17.55 -1.39
C LEU A 63 3.46 -16.41 -1.72
N PHE A 64 3.49 -15.32 -0.95
CA PHE A 64 2.63 -14.16 -1.17
C PHE A 64 2.80 -13.57 -2.57
N TYR A 65 4.04 -13.30 -3.02
CA TYR A 65 4.27 -12.76 -4.36
C TYR A 65 3.93 -13.77 -5.47
N SER A 66 4.12 -15.06 -5.22
CA SER A 66 3.72 -16.11 -6.16
C SER A 66 2.20 -16.14 -6.35
N GLU A 67 1.44 -16.01 -5.26
CA GLU A 67 -0.02 -15.93 -5.31
C GLU A 67 -0.52 -14.66 -6.02
N LEU A 68 0.11 -13.51 -5.78
CA LEU A 68 -0.21 -12.27 -6.50
C LEU A 68 0.03 -12.41 -8.01
N LYS A 69 1.16 -13.02 -8.42
CA LYS A 69 1.44 -13.31 -9.83
C LYS A 69 0.44 -14.30 -10.43
N ARG A 70 0.10 -15.38 -9.70
CA ARG A 70 -0.88 -16.39 -10.13
C ARG A 70 -2.27 -15.80 -10.38
N HIS A 71 -2.61 -14.73 -9.67
CA HIS A 71 -3.86 -13.99 -9.83
C HIS A 71 -3.77 -12.78 -10.78
N ASN A 72 -2.71 -12.67 -11.58
CA ASN A 72 -2.49 -11.59 -12.55
C ASN A 72 -2.56 -10.19 -11.92
N VAL A 73 -2.00 -10.03 -10.72
CA VAL A 73 -1.89 -8.73 -10.06
C VAL A 73 -0.72 -7.97 -10.65
N SER A 74 -1.00 -6.80 -11.23
CA SER A 74 0.03 -5.89 -11.75
C SER A 74 0.72 -5.14 -10.61
N HIS A 75 -0.08 -4.50 -9.76
CA HIS A 75 0.40 -3.78 -8.60
C HIS A 75 -0.69 -3.66 -7.55
N TYR A 76 -0.31 -3.36 -6.31
CA TYR A 76 -1.26 -2.97 -5.29
C TYR A 76 -0.80 -1.74 -4.52
N ILE A 77 -1.76 -0.97 -4.04
CA ILE A 77 -1.57 0.22 -3.20
C ILE A 77 -2.11 -0.09 -1.82
N TYR A 78 -1.25 0.01 -0.81
CA TYR A 78 -1.63 -0.15 0.59
C TYR A 78 -1.70 1.22 1.25
N TYR A 79 -2.88 1.59 1.75
CA TYR A 79 -3.08 2.83 2.51
C TYR A 79 -2.94 2.54 4.00
N LEU A 80 -1.86 3.03 4.62
CA LEU A 80 -1.55 2.71 6.02
C LEU A 80 -2.60 3.28 6.97
N ALA A 81 -3.08 4.49 6.69
CA ALA A 81 -4.04 5.17 7.55
C ALA A 81 -5.33 4.39 7.70
N THR A 82 -5.85 3.79 6.63
CA THR A 82 -7.17 3.11 6.61
C THR A 82 -7.07 1.60 6.54
N ASP A 83 -5.85 1.07 6.40
CA ASP A 83 -5.59 -0.35 6.14
C ASP A 83 -6.25 -0.87 4.83
N ASN A 84 -6.61 0.05 3.93
CA ASN A 84 -7.24 -0.28 2.66
C ASN A 84 -6.19 -0.77 1.67
N ILE A 85 -6.55 -1.77 0.87
CA ILE A 85 -5.69 -2.30 -0.19
C ILE A 85 -6.43 -2.19 -1.51
N HIS A 86 -5.86 -1.43 -2.43
CA HIS A 86 -6.31 -1.37 -3.82
C HIS A 86 -5.41 -2.26 -4.65
N ILE A 87 -5.97 -3.30 -5.25
CA ILE A 87 -5.26 -4.25 -6.09
C ILE A 87 -5.65 -3.95 -7.53
N VAL A 88 -4.68 -3.80 -8.41
CA VAL A 88 -4.88 -3.58 -9.84
C VAL A 88 -4.38 -4.82 -10.58
N LEU A 89 -5.27 -5.44 -11.34
CA LEU A 89 -4.97 -6.60 -12.16
C LEU A 89 -4.40 -6.16 -13.52
N GLU A 90 -3.75 -7.08 -14.23
CA GLU A 90 -3.17 -6.83 -15.56
C GLU A 90 -4.21 -6.41 -16.61
N ASN A 91 -5.47 -6.80 -16.43
CA ASN A 91 -6.58 -6.42 -17.30
C ASN A 91 -7.29 -5.13 -16.86
N ASP A 92 -6.61 -4.30 -16.06
CA ASP A 92 -7.10 -3.04 -15.48
C ASP A 92 -8.33 -3.16 -14.55
N ASN A 93 -8.78 -4.37 -14.24
CA ASN A 93 -9.79 -4.56 -13.19
C ASN A 93 -9.17 -4.32 -11.82
N THR A 94 -9.98 -3.79 -10.90
CA THR A 94 -9.51 -3.42 -9.56
C THR A 94 -10.28 -4.12 -8.45
N VAL A 95 -9.59 -4.59 -7.43
CA VAL A 95 -10.18 -5.13 -6.19
C VAL A 95 -9.87 -4.20 -5.03
N LEU A 96 -10.89 -3.86 -4.24
CA LEU A 96 -10.75 -3.13 -2.99
C LEU A 96 -10.96 -4.05 -1.79
N ILE A 97 -9.91 -4.25 -0.99
CA ILE A 97 -10.04 -4.81 0.35
C ILE A 97 -10.17 -3.64 1.32
N LYS A 98 -11.31 -3.58 2.02
CA LYS A 98 -11.52 -2.58 3.08
C LYS A 98 -10.76 -3.01 4.33
N GLY A 99 -9.96 -2.09 4.84
CA GLY A 99 -9.21 -2.27 6.07
C GLY A 99 -10.07 -2.23 7.33
N LEU A 100 -9.43 -2.51 8.46
CA LEU A 100 -10.07 -2.42 9.78
C LEU A 100 -10.42 -0.96 10.12
N LYS A 101 -11.50 -0.76 10.89
CA LYS A 101 -12.03 0.57 11.26
C LYS A 101 -11.06 1.46 12.08
N LYS A 102 -9.91 0.93 12.52
CA LYS A 102 -8.95 1.67 13.36
C LYS A 102 -7.94 2.40 12.48
N VAL A 103 -8.13 3.71 12.38
CA VAL A 103 -7.26 4.59 11.60
C VAL A 103 -5.91 4.77 12.29
N VAL A 104 -4.82 4.65 11.54
CA VAL A 104 -3.46 4.95 12.03
C VAL A 104 -3.13 6.40 11.68
N ASN A 105 -2.60 7.15 12.66
CA ASN A 105 -2.16 8.52 12.44
C ASN A 105 -0.79 8.54 11.74
N VAL A 106 -0.75 9.05 10.51
CA VAL A 106 0.49 9.23 9.73
C VAL A 106 1.11 10.57 10.10
N LYS A 107 2.37 10.57 10.51
CA LYS A 107 3.10 11.79 10.86
C LYS A 107 3.59 12.50 9.59
N PHE A 108 3.69 13.82 9.64
CA PHE A 108 4.38 14.58 8.61
C PHE A 108 5.89 14.59 8.91
N SER A 109 6.55 13.47 8.68
CA SER A 109 7.98 13.25 8.87
C SER A 109 8.56 12.58 7.63
N ARG A 110 9.88 12.68 7.43
CA ARG A 110 10.59 11.91 6.41
C ARG A 110 11.75 11.20 7.08
N ASN A 111 11.51 9.96 7.52
CA ASN A 111 12.52 9.17 8.21
C ASN A 111 12.76 7.84 7.47
N THR A 112 13.61 7.87 6.45
CA THR A 112 13.94 6.68 5.63
C THR A 112 14.63 5.60 6.45
N HIS A 113 15.48 5.97 7.41
CA HIS A 113 16.14 5.02 8.29
C HIS A 113 15.14 4.21 9.13
N LEU A 114 14.04 4.83 9.60
CA LEU A 114 12.97 4.12 10.30
C LEU A 114 12.22 3.15 9.38
N ILE A 115 12.11 3.45 8.08
CA ILE A 115 11.50 2.55 7.09
C ILE A 115 12.36 1.30 6.92
N GLU A 116 13.65 1.49 6.64
CA GLU A 116 14.64 0.42 6.47
C GLU A 116 14.71 -0.49 7.70
N THR A 117 15.01 0.09 8.86
CA THR A 117 15.18 -0.67 10.11
C THR A 117 13.90 -1.38 10.54
N SER A 118 12.72 -0.82 10.26
CA SER A 118 11.47 -1.50 10.60
C SER A 118 11.23 -2.75 9.76
N PHE A 119 11.65 -2.75 8.49
CA PHE A 119 11.51 -3.92 7.64
C PHE A 119 12.45 -5.06 8.09
N ASP A 120 13.71 -4.75 8.43
CA ASP A 120 14.66 -5.74 8.95
C ASP A 120 14.16 -6.36 10.25
N ARG A 121 13.65 -5.53 11.18
CA ARG A 121 13.08 -6.00 12.44
C ARG A 121 11.82 -6.85 12.25
N LEU A 122 11.01 -6.56 11.23
CA LEU A 122 9.86 -7.40 10.87
C LEU A 122 10.34 -8.76 10.36
N LYS A 123 11.36 -8.78 9.49
CA LYS A 123 11.94 -10.02 8.94
C LYS A 123 12.55 -10.90 10.02
N SER A 124 13.22 -10.29 11.01
CA SER A 124 13.77 -10.97 12.19
C SER A 124 12.70 -11.36 13.23
N ARG A 125 11.42 -11.08 12.97
CA ARG A 125 10.29 -11.31 13.90
C ARG A 125 10.42 -10.58 15.25
N GLU A 126 11.23 -9.53 15.32
CA GLU A 126 11.35 -8.68 16.52
C GLU A 126 10.12 -7.80 16.72
N ILE A 127 9.42 -7.47 15.63
CA ILE A 127 8.20 -6.67 15.65
C ILE A 127 7.10 -7.38 14.88
N THR A 128 5.86 -7.12 15.27
CA THR A 128 4.66 -7.56 14.56
C THR A 128 4.42 -6.73 13.30
N PHE A 129 3.61 -7.26 12.37
CA PHE A 129 3.16 -6.50 11.21
C PHE A 129 2.41 -5.21 11.59
N GLN A 130 1.68 -5.21 12.71
CA GLN A 130 1.03 -4.00 13.21
C GLN A 130 2.07 -2.93 13.62
N GLN A 131 3.09 -3.32 14.39
CA GLN A 131 4.16 -2.41 14.80
C GLN A 131 4.95 -1.89 13.60
N TYR A 132 5.19 -2.74 12.59
CA TYR A 132 5.76 -2.32 11.32
C TYR A 132 4.94 -1.20 10.66
N ARG A 133 3.61 -1.38 10.52
CA ARG A 133 2.73 -0.32 9.98
C ARG A 133 2.76 0.96 10.80
N GLU A 134 2.76 0.85 12.13
CA GLU A 134 2.84 2.02 13.01
C GLU A 134 4.17 2.77 12.86
N ASN A 135 5.28 2.05 12.69
CA ASN A 135 6.59 2.67 12.45
C ASN A 135 6.65 3.36 11.09
N LEU A 136 6.11 2.74 10.05
CA LEU A 136 6.02 3.38 8.73
C LEU A 136 5.15 4.64 8.74
N ALA A 137 4.00 4.60 9.43
CA ALA A 137 3.17 5.78 9.63
C ALA A 137 3.90 6.89 10.41
N LYS A 138 4.70 6.52 11.43
CA LYS A 138 5.57 7.46 12.17
C LYS A 138 6.73 7.99 11.31
N ALA A 139 7.18 7.25 10.31
CA ALA A 139 8.20 7.65 9.34
C ALA A 139 7.65 8.56 8.22
N GLY A 140 6.33 8.71 8.17
CA GLY A 140 5.59 9.55 7.23
C GLY A 140 5.09 8.86 5.97
N VAL A 141 5.16 7.52 5.94
CA VAL A 141 4.55 6.74 4.86
C VAL A 141 3.03 6.82 4.97
N PHE A 142 2.40 7.39 3.96
CA PHE A 142 0.96 7.41 3.81
C PHE A 142 0.45 6.18 3.06
N ARG A 143 1.13 5.84 1.96
CA ARG A 143 0.85 4.65 1.17
C ARG A 143 2.14 4.01 0.66
N TRP A 144 2.12 2.70 0.46
CA TRP A 144 3.12 2.05 -0.37
C TRP A 144 2.47 1.45 -1.62
N VAL A 145 3.20 1.46 -2.72
CA VAL A 145 2.82 0.84 -3.99
C VAL A 145 3.81 -0.28 -4.26
N THR A 146 3.31 -1.50 -4.33
CA THR A 146 4.14 -2.66 -4.72
C THR A 146 3.84 -3.01 -6.16
N ASN A 147 4.83 -2.85 -7.03
CA ASN A 147 4.77 -3.24 -8.43
C ASN A 147 5.32 -4.66 -8.57
N ILE A 148 4.45 -5.60 -8.96
CA ILE A 148 4.78 -7.02 -9.03
C ILE A 148 5.68 -7.32 -10.24
N HIS A 149 5.51 -6.58 -11.34
CA HIS A 149 6.32 -6.75 -12.55
C HIS A 149 7.73 -6.18 -12.39
N GLU A 150 7.85 -4.99 -11.79
CA GLU A 150 9.15 -4.33 -11.59
C GLU A 150 9.93 -4.92 -10.40
N HIS A 151 9.28 -5.77 -9.61
CA HIS A 151 9.79 -6.25 -8.34
C HIS A 151 10.28 -5.12 -7.43
N LYS A 152 9.51 -4.04 -7.37
CA LYS A 152 9.80 -2.87 -6.53
C LYS A 152 8.62 -2.49 -5.66
N ARG A 153 8.93 -1.99 -4.47
CA ARG A 153 7.98 -1.32 -3.60
C ARG A 153 8.42 0.12 -3.38
N TYR A 154 7.48 1.02 -3.55
CA TYR A 154 7.64 2.47 -3.46
C TYR A 154 6.84 2.99 -2.28
N TYR A 155 7.44 3.80 -1.42
CA TYR A 155 6.81 4.40 -0.25
C TYR A 155 6.56 5.88 -0.52
N TYR A 156 5.35 6.36 -0.27
CA TYR A 156 4.96 7.75 -0.56
C TYR A 156 4.44 8.46 0.68
N THR A 157 4.76 9.75 0.80
CA THR A 157 4.11 10.68 1.72
C THR A 157 2.67 11.01 1.29
N PHE A 158 1.95 11.71 2.16
CA PHE A 158 0.61 12.21 1.89
C PHE A 158 0.54 13.16 0.68
N ASP A 159 1.58 13.98 0.46
CA ASP A 159 1.71 14.88 -0.70
C ASP A 159 2.16 14.18 -2.00
N ASN A 160 2.15 12.83 -2.02
CA ASN A 160 2.61 11.98 -3.12
C ASN A 160 4.11 12.06 -3.47
N SER A 161 4.94 12.67 -2.63
CA SER A 161 6.39 12.58 -2.80
C SER A 161 6.89 11.16 -2.54
N LEU A 162 7.80 10.67 -3.37
CA LEU A 162 8.50 9.41 -3.12
C LEU A 162 9.43 9.57 -1.91
N LEU A 163 9.26 8.72 -0.89
CA LEU A 163 10.09 8.68 0.31
C LEU A 163 11.25 7.69 0.17
N PHE A 164 10.93 6.49 -0.29
CA PHE A 164 11.85 5.36 -0.27
C PHE A 164 11.42 4.34 -1.32
N THR A 165 12.37 3.53 -1.79
CA THR A 165 12.12 2.40 -2.68
C THR A 165 12.95 1.21 -2.25
N GLU A 166 12.37 0.02 -2.35
CA GLU A 166 13.07 -1.24 -2.10
C GLU A 166 12.76 -2.25 -3.19
N SER A 167 13.67 -3.20 -3.39
CA SER A 167 13.42 -4.37 -4.22
C SER A 167 12.59 -5.38 -3.43
N ILE A 168 11.58 -5.96 -4.06
CA ILE A 168 10.81 -7.09 -3.53
C ILE A 168 11.28 -8.43 -4.11
N GLN A 169 12.40 -8.46 -4.86
CA GLN A 169 12.90 -9.69 -5.46
C GLN A 169 13.25 -10.77 -4.44
N ASN A 170 12.83 -11.99 -4.76
CA ASN A 170 13.39 -13.24 -4.29
C ASN A 170 14.88 -13.30 -4.62
N THR A 171 15.69 -13.76 -3.68
CA THR A 171 16.90 -14.53 -3.98
C THR A 171 16.54 -15.62 -4.99
N THR A 172 16.73 -15.37 -6.28
CA THR A 172 16.61 -16.40 -7.31
C THR A 172 18.02 -16.89 -7.59
N GLN A 173 18.34 -18.11 -7.15
CA GLN A 173 19.21 -19.09 -7.82
C GLN A 173 19.69 -20.14 -6.82
N ILE A 174 19.00 -21.29 -6.72
CA ILE A 174 19.66 -22.61 -6.86
C ILE A 174 18.63 -23.57 -7.47
N PHE A 175 18.66 -23.71 -8.80
CA PHE A 175 18.37 -24.99 -9.41
C PHE A 175 19.73 -25.58 -9.80
N PRO A 176 20.13 -26.76 -9.32
CA PRO A 176 20.89 -27.68 -10.15
C PRO A 176 19.89 -28.49 -10.97
N ARG A 177 20.32 -28.84 -12.19
CA ARG A 177 19.64 -29.73 -13.13
C ARG A 177 19.37 -31.11 -12.53
#